data_AF-A0A847DMW2-F1
#
_entry.id   AF-A0A847DMW2-F1
#
_cell.length_a   1.000
_cell.length_b   1.000
_cell.length_c   1.000
_cell.angle_alpha   90.00
_cell.angle_beta   90.00
_cell.angle_gamma   90.00
#
_symmetry.space_group_name_H-M   'P 1'
#
loop_
_entity.id
_entity.type
_entity.pdbx_description
1 polymer ?
#
loop_
_entity_poly.entity_id
_entity_poly.type
_entity_poly.pdbx_seq_one_letter_code
_entity_poly.pdbx_strand_id
1 'polypeptide(L)'
;MAIIDVVKFDGPPTIYAWKFPNEELSTFTQVIVNESQEAVLFKGGQALDVFSPGRHTLDTTNIPLLDKLINLPFGGQSPFSAEVWFVNKAFTLDVKWGTPTPIQIQDPKYKIFLPVRSHGQFGLQISDSRKFLTKLVGTLSVFTREYMTQYFRGLYLTRAKDAISSYLVKKQITLLEINAYLNELSQFIGEEVKPTFDEYGISISNFYVTDISTSEDDSAVKQLKAALAKKAEMEIIGYNYTQERSFDTLEGAAKNTGGAQAGLMGAGIGLGMGLGVGGTMGGAMGTIAQSINTQPPVKCPKCGADNLQMVKFCGTCGASLVAPTQAPAPAEQVKCCSCGKSFPKTAKFCPECGDPYLKCEFCSADRPDTTSPCPECGKAPLAPCPKCGANTNNGTNKFCPDCGTPFETKPQSKCPDCGCVVKDGAKFCPDCGKKLQ
;
A
#
# COMPACT_ATOMS: atom_id res chain seq x y z
N MET A 1 -52.52 -8.08 -35.93
CA MET A 1 -51.55 -8.81 -35.11
C MET A 1 -50.62 -9.54 -36.07
N ALA A 2 -49.31 -9.47 -35.87
CA ALA A 2 -48.37 -10.12 -36.77
C ALA A 2 -48.62 -11.64 -36.75
N ILE A 3 -48.68 -12.26 -37.93
CA ILE A 3 -48.98 -13.69 -38.11
C ILE A 3 -47.76 -14.55 -37.76
N ILE A 4 -46.57 -13.94 -37.61
CA ILE A 4 -45.29 -14.60 -37.35
C ILE A 4 -44.48 -13.71 -36.40
N ASP A 5 -44.16 -14.22 -35.22
CA ASP A 5 -43.24 -13.58 -34.29
C ASP A 5 -41.79 -13.85 -34.71
N VAL A 6 -40.94 -12.81 -34.67
CA VAL A 6 -39.50 -12.94 -34.95
C VAL A 6 -38.74 -12.75 -33.66
N VAL A 7 -37.99 -13.76 -33.26
CA VAL A 7 -37.15 -13.79 -32.06
C VAL A 7 -35.69 -13.71 -32.50
N LYS A 8 -35.00 -12.65 -32.08
CA LYS A 8 -33.58 -12.41 -32.38
C LYS A 8 -32.94 -11.67 -31.22
N PHE A 9 -31.64 -11.85 -31.02
CA PHE A 9 -30.84 -11.10 -30.06
C PHE A 9 -29.59 -10.47 -30.68
N ASP A 10 -29.54 -9.14 -30.69
CA ASP A 10 -28.39 -8.32 -31.13
C ASP A 10 -27.86 -7.47 -29.95
N GLY A 11 -27.41 -8.13 -28.88
CA GLY A 11 -26.90 -7.45 -27.69
C GLY A 11 -25.38 -7.22 -27.68
N PRO A 12 -24.88 -6.48 -26.68
CA PRO A 12 -23.45 -6.23 -26.51
C PRO A 12 -22.66 -7.52 -26.21
N PRO A 13 -21.36 -7.54 -26.51
CA PRO A 13 -20.50 -8.72 -26.31
C PRO A 13 -20.27 -9.08 -24.83
N THR A 14 -20.65 -8.21 -23.90
CA THR A 14 -20.55 -8.45 -22.45
C THR A 14 -21.65 -9.35 -21.90
N ILE A 15 -22.67 -9.66 -22.71
CA ILE A 15 -23.75 -10.58 -22.36
C ILE A 15 -23.40 -11.97 -22.90
N TYR A 16 -23.34 -12.95 -22.00
CA TYR A 16 -23.06 -14.35 -22.31
C TYR A 16 -24.32 -15.18 -22.49
N ALA A 17 -25.38 -14.87 -21.73
CA ALA A 17 -26.71 -15.48 -21.90
C ALA A 17 -27.80 -14.42 -21.80
N TRP A 18 -28.84 -14.56 -22.60
CA TRP A 18 -30.01 -13.70 -22.56
C TRP A 18 -31.28 -14.49 -22.83
N LYS A 19 -32.26 -14.37 -21.93
CA LYS A 19 -33.60 -14.93 -22.06
C LYS A 19 -34.49 -13.95 -22.82
N PHE A 20 -35.13 -14.44 -23.87
CA PHE A 20 -36.14 -13.67 -24.59
C PHE A 20 -37.32 -13.33 -23.65
N PRO A 21 -37.76 -12.05 -23.54
CA PRO A 21 -38.72 -11.62 -22.52
C PRO A 21 -40.13 -12.21 -22.64
N ASN A 22 -40.56 -12.59 -23.85
CA ASN A 22 -41.90 -13.13 -24.08
C ASN A 22 -41.86 -14.66 -24.12
N GLU A 23 -42.61 -15.30 -23.22
CA GLU A 23 -42.70 -16.76 -23.12
C GLU A 23 -43.88 -17.34 -23.92
N GLU A 24 -44.82 -16.50 -24.36
CA GLU A 24 -45.93 -16.90 -25.20
C GLU A 24 -45.49 -16.86 -26.67
N LEU A 25 -45.06 -18.01 -27.18
CA LEU A 25 -44.59 -18.15 -28.56
C LEU A 25 -45.69 -18.79 -29.41
N SER A 26 -45.94 -18.19 -30.58
CA SER A 26 -46.87 -18.72 -31.57
C SER A 26 -46.25 -19.90 -32.33
N THR A 27 -47.08 -20.85 -32.76
CA THR A 27 -46.69 -21.86 -33.75
C THR A 27 -46.20 -21.13 -35.01
N PHE A 28 -45.03 -21.51 -35.55
CA PHE A 28 -44.31 -20.84 -36.64
C PHE A 28 -43.47 -19.60 -36.29
N THR A 29 -43.27 -19.30 -35.00
CA THR A 29 -42.28 -18.30 -34.56
C THR A 29 -40.93 -18.52 -35.24
N GLN A 30 -40.33 -17.46 -35.79
CA GLN A 30 -39.03 -17.49 -36.45
C GLN A 30 -37.94 -17.11 -35.45
N VAL A 31 -37.02 -18.03 -35.16
CA VAL A 31 -35.83 -17.77 -34.34
C VAL A 31 -34.65 -17.52 -35.29
N ILE A 32 -34.05 -16.34 -35.19
CA ILE A 32 -32.87 -15.96 -35.98
C ILE A 32 -31.66 -15.97 -35.06
N VAL A 33 -30.71 -16.87 -35.32
CA VAL A 33 -29.48 -17.06 -34.54
C VAL A 33 -28.30 -16.53 -35.35
N ASN A 34 -27.53 -15.61 -34.77
CA ASN A 34 -26.33 -15.08 -35.44
C ASN A 34 -25.17 -16.11 -35.45
N GLU A 35 -24.18 -15.94 -36.32
CA GLU A 35 -23.03 -16.89 -36.46
C GLU A 35 -22.26 -17.17 -35.18
N SER A 36 -22.18 -16.18 -34.29
CA SER A 36 -21.48 -16.29 -33.02
C SER A 36 -22.39 -16.66 -31.85
N GLN A 37 -23.56 -17.23 -32.12
CA GLN A 37 -24.57 -17.55 -31.10
C GLN A 37 -25.13 -18.96 -31.28
N GLU A 38 -25.70 -19.47 -30.18
CA GLU A 38 -26.62 -20.58 -30.17
C GLU A 38 -27.91 -20.13 -29.49
N ALA A 39 -29.06 -20.67 -29.91
CA ALA A 39 -30.31 -20.48 -29.20
C ALA A 39 -30.76 -21.79 -28.54
N VAL A 40 -31.18 -21.77 -27.28
CA VAL A 40 -31.64 -22.94 -26.54
C VAL A 40 -33.12 -22.76 -26.19
N LEU A 41 -33.93 -23.75 -26.56
CA LEU A 41 -35.36 -23.76 -26.25
C LEU A 41 -35.60 -24.49 -24.93
N PHE A 42 -36.28 -23.84 -23.99
CA PHE A 42 -36.76 -24.46 -22.77
C PHE A 42 -38.28 -24.58 -22.79
N LYS A 43 -38.79 -25.69 -22.27
CA LYS A 43 -40.22 -25.88 -22.04
C LYS A 43 -40.44 -26.73 -20.80
N GLY A 44 -41.39 -26.34 -19.96
CA GLY A 44 -41.70 -27.07 -18.72
C GLY A 44 -40.48 -27.23 -17.81
N GLY A 45 -39.56 -26.26 -17.81
CA GLY A 45 -38.31 -26.30 -17.04
C GLY A 45 -37.21 -27.20 -17.59
N GLN A 46 -37.37 -27.78 -18.79
CA GLN A 46 -36.36 -28.64 -19.41
C GLN A 46 -35.78 -27.98 -20.66
N ALA A 47 -34.44 -28.05 -20.81
CA ALA A 47 -33.78 -27.72 -22.07
C ALA A 47 -34.14 -28.77 -23.13
N LEU A 48 -34.78 -28.37 -24.21
CA LEU A 48 -35.21 -29.28 -25.26
C LEU A 48 -34.19 -29.31 -26.39
N ASP A 49 -34.11 -28.24 -27.18
CA ASP A 49 -33.31 -28.20 -28.40
C ASP A 49 -32.30 -27.05 -28.40
N VAL A 50 -31.24 -27.20 -29.19
CA VAL A 50 -30.19 -26.19 -29.38
C VAL A 50 -30.08 -25.87 -30.86
N PHE A 51 -30.44 -24.64 -31.22
CA PHE A 51 -30.38 -24.13 -32.58
C PHE A 51 -29.02 -23.49 -32.86
N SER A 52 -28.37 -23.96 -33.92
CA SER A 52 -27.14 -23.39 -34.47
C SER A 52 -27.41 -22.06 -35.19
N PRO A 53 -26.38 -21.35 -35.69
CA PRO A 53 -26.57 -20.17 -36.53
C PRO A 53 -27.52 -20.41 -37.71
N GLY A 54 -28.35 -19.41 -38.01
CA GLY A 54 -29.31 -19.44 -39.11
C GLY A 54 -30.73 -19.08 -38.68
N ARG A 55 -31.68 -19.27 -39.62
CA ARG A 55 -33.11 -19.06 -39.38
C ARG A 55 -33.77 -20.40 -39.10
N HIS A 56 -34.49 -20.47 -37.99
CA HIS A 56 -35.22 -21.66 -37.54
C HIS A 56 -36.68 -21.34 -37.33
N THR A 57 -37.56 -22.28 -37.69
CA THR A 57 -39.01 -22.16 -37.44
C THR A 57 -39.37 -23.05 -36.27
N LEU A 58 -40.00 -22.48 -35.24
CA LEU A 58 -40.53 -23.25 -34.13
C LEU A 58 -41.83 -23.93 -34.56
N ASP A 59 -41.69 -25.20 -34.95
CA ASP A 59 -42.79 -26.11 -35.24
C ASP A 59 -42.66 -27.34 -34.33
N THR A 60 -43.79 -27.75 -33.75
CA THR A 60 -43.88 -28.96 -32.92
C THR A 60 -43.38 -30.21 -33.63
N THR A 61 -43.53 -30.30 -34.96
CA THR A 61 -43.05 -31.43 -35.77
C THR A 61 -41.54 -31.41 -36.04
N ASN A 62 -40.90 -30.24 -36.01
CA ASN A 62 -39.48 -30.09 -36.35
C ASN A 62 -38.55 -30.21 -35.14
N ILE A 63 -39.10 -30.29 -33.91
CA ILE A 63 -38.32 -30.38 -32.68
C ILE A 63 -38.53 -31.77 -32.06
N PRO A 64 -37.59 -32.73 -32.21
CA PRO A 64 -37.81 -34.14 -31.87
C PRO A 64 -38.19 -34.42 -30.41
N LEU A 65 -37.71 -33.57 -29.48
CA LEU A 65 -38.01 -33.67 -28.06
C LEU A 65 -39.34 -33.01 -27.68
N LEU A 66 -39.79 -32.04 -28.48
CA LEU A 66 -41.03 -31.31 -28.25
C LEU A 66 -42.24 -32.12 -28.75
N ASP A 67 -42.12 -32.81 -29.89
CA ASP A 67 -43.14 -33.69 -30.45
C ASP A 67 -43.62 -34.76 -29.45
N LYS A 68 -42.68 -35.36 -28.72
CA LYS A 68 -42.97 -36.36 -27.66
C LYS A 68 -43.79 -35.79 -26.49
N LEU A 69 -43.73 -34.49 -26.25
CA LEU A 69 -44.32 -33.83 -25.08
C LEU A 69 -45.71 -33.22 -25.34
N ILE A 70 -46.09 -32.98 -26.61
CA ILE A 70 -47.30 -32.22 -27.00
C ILE A 70 -48.33 -33.08 -27.76
N ASN A 71 -48.41 -34.38 -27.49
CA ASN A 71 -49.51 -35.21 -28.03
C ASN A 71 -50.86 -34.86 -27.36
N LEU A 72 -51.40 -33.67 -27.65
CA LEU A 72 -52.72 -33.19 -27.23
C LEU A 72 -53.46 -32.59 -28.45
N PRO A 73 -54.77 -32.89 -28.63
CA PRO A 73 -55.49 -32.64 -29.88
C PRO A 73 -56.02 -31.20 -29.96
N PHE A 74 -55.16 -30.20 -29.78
CA PHE A 74 -55.55 -28.79 -29.85
C PHE A 74 -55.26 -28.20 -31.24
N GLY A 75 -56.19 -28.38 -32.18
CA GLY A 75 -56.61 -27.37 -33.16
C GLY A 75 -55.59 -26.53 -33.96
N GLY A 76 -54.34 -26.94 -34.11
CA GLY A 76 -53.41 -26.48 -35.16
C GLY A 76 -52.73 -25.11 -35.00
N GLN A 77 -53.17 -24.20 -34.12
CA GLN A 77 -52.53 -22.88 -33.92
C GLN A 77 -52.76 -22.33 -32.49
N SER A 78 -52.18 -22.98 -31.47
CA SER A 78 -52.27 -22.49 -30.09
C SER A 78 -50.91 -21.97 -29.62
N PRO A 79 -50.84 -20.74 -29.04
CA PRO A 79 -49.64 -20.27 -28.35
C PRO A 79 -49.20 -21.30 -27.32
N PHE A 80 -47.90 -21.60 -27.30
CA PHE A 80 -47.34 -22.48 -26.29
C PHE A 80 -46.33 -21.70 -25.43
N SER A 81 -46.36 -21.95 -24.13
CA SER A 81 -45.38 -21.39 -23.21
C SER A 81 -44.04 -22.08 -23.41
N ALA A 82 -43.04 -21.32 -23.82
CA ALA A 82 -41.66 -21.76 -24.02
C ALA A 82 -40.70 -20.58 -23.87
N GLU A 83 -39.47 -20.86 -23.45
CA GLU A 83 -38.44 -19.85 -23.30
C GLU A 83 -37.37 -20.03 -24.37
N VAL A 84 -36.93 -18.95 -25.00
CA VAL A 84 -35.78 -18.96 -25.92
C VAL A 84 -34.63 -18.22 -25.27
N TRP A 85 -33.51 -18.91 -25.17
CA TRP A 85 -32.27 -18.39 -24.61
C TRP A 85 -31.22 -18.22 -25.70
N PHE A 86 -30.64 -17.04 -25.83
CA PHE A 86 -29.49 -16.81 -26.69
C PHE A 86 -28.20 -16.89 -25.87
N VAL A 87 -27.26 -17.71 -26.33
CA VAL A 87 -25.94 -17.89 -25.73
C VAL A 87 -24.89 -17.37 -26.68
N ASN A 88 -24.02 -16.50 -26.18
CA ASN A 88 -22.90 -15.98 -26.95
C ASN A 88 -21.75 -17.00 -26.97
N LYS A 89 -21.38 -17.44 -28.18
CA LYS A 89 -20.32 -18.41 -28.44
C LYS A 89 -19.02 -17.72 -28.89
N ALA A 90 -18.98 -16.39 -28.99
CA ALA A 90 -17.76 -15.67 -29.32
C ALA A 90 -16.71 -15.80 -28.21
N PHE A 91 -15.44 -15.83 -28.59
CA PHE A 91 -14.34 -15.72 -27.64
C PHE A 91 -14.32 -14.32 -27.01
N THR A 92 -14.31 -14.28 -25.68
CA THR A 92 -14.04 -13.05 -24.92
C THR A 92 -12.64 -13.17 -24.33
N LEU A 93 -11.72 -12.27 -24.71
CA LEU A 93 -10.29 -12.39 -24.37
C LEU A 93 -9.84 -11.44 -23.25
N ASP A 94 -10.72 -10.58 -22.77
CA ASP A 94 -10.41 -9.44 -21.89
C ASP A 94 -11.13 -9.51 -20.53
N VAL A 95 -11.42 -10.71 -20.02
CA VAL A 95 -12.06 -10.85 -18.71
C VAL A 95 -11.05 -10.58 -17.62
N LYS A 96 -11.08 -9.35 -17.08
CA LYS A 96 -10.16 -8.89 -16.05
C LYS A 96 -10.41 -9.61 -14.72
N TRP A 97 -9.32 -9.94 -14.03
CA TRP A 97 -9.33 -10.46 -12.68
C TRP A 97 -8.24 -9.77 -11.84
N GLY A 98 -8.41 -9.81 -10.53
CA GLY A 98 -7.39 -9.31 -9.62
C GLY A 98 -7.75 -9.53 -8.16
N THR A 99 -6.72 -9.43 -7.32
CA THR A 99 -6.84 -9.56 -5.86
C THR A 99 -7.47 -8.27 -5.29
N PRO A 100 -8.68 -8.34 -4.72
CA PRO A 100 -9.37 -7.16 -4.18
C PRO A 100 -8.66 -6.59 -2.95
N THR A 101 -8.08 -7.47 -2.14
CA THR A 101 -7.30 -7.16 -0.94
C THR A 101 -5.90 -7.75 -1.09
N PRO A 102 -4.87 -7.10 -0.50
CA PRO A 102 -3.53 -7.69 -0.49
C PRO A 102 -3.50 -9.05 0.20
N ILE A 103 -2.74 -9.96 -0.38
CA ILE A 103 -2.41 -11.27 0.18
C ILE A 103 -1.10 -11.12 0.94
N GLN A 104 -1.09 -11.49 2.22
CA GLN A 104 0.13 -11.51 3.03
C GLN A 104 0.97 -12.72 2.65
N ILE A 105 2.16 -12.49 2.09
CA ILE A 105 3.09 -13.53 1.68
C ILE A 105 4.44 -13.29 2.36
N GLN A 106 5.01 -14.34 2.95
CA GLN A 106 6.36 -14.28 3.49
C GLN A 106 7.39 -14.46 2.38
N ASP A 107 8.26 -13.48 2.19
CA ASP A 107 9.37 -13.60 1.25
C ASP A 107 10.33 -14.71 1.72
N PRO A 108 10.66 -15.69 0.87
CA PRO A 108 11.46 -16.85 1.29
C PRO A 108 12.91 -16.49 1.62
N LYS A 109 13.47 -15.41 1.05
CA LYS A 109 14.87 -15.01 1.25
C LYS A 109 15.01 -14.10 2.45
N TYR A 110 14.16 -13.08 2.55
CA TYR A 110 14.25 -12.06 3.60
C TYR A 110 13.39 -12.39 4.83
N LYS A 111 12.51 -13.40 4.74
CA LYS A 111 11.62 -13.86 5.83
C LYS A 111 10.67 -12.78 6.37
N ILE A 112 10.45 -11.72 5.61
CA ILE A 112 9.50 -10.66 5.93
C ILE A 112 8.16 -10.90 5.25
N PHE A 113 7.07 -10.44 5.87
CA PHE A 113 5.74 -10.47 5.26
C PHE A 113 5.55 -9.23 4.38
N LEU A 114 5.12 -9.46 3.14
CA LEU A 114 4.84 -8.41 2.17
C LEU A 114 3.37 -8.51 1.72
N PRO A 115 2.65 -7.37 1.65
CA PRO A 115 1.30 -7.33 1.11
C PRO A 115 1.35 -7.39 -0.43
N VAL A 116 0.99 -8.53 -1.00
CA VAL A 116 1.05 -8.79 -2.44
C VAL A 116 -0.31 -8.61 -3.07
N ARG A 117 -0.36 -7.87 -4.17
CA ARG A 117 -1.51 -7.84 -5.08
C ARG A 117 -1.11 -8.48 -6.40
N SER A 118 -2.08 -9.09 -7.05
CA SER A 118 -1.91 -9.63 -8.39
C SER A 118 -3.13 -9.32 -9.23
N HIS A 119 -2.91 -9.00 -10.50
CA HIS A 119 -3.99 -8.76 -11.45
C HIS A 119 -3.63 -9.28 -12.83
N GLY A 120 -4.65 -9.46 -13.64
CA GLY A 120 -4.48 -9.89 -15.02
C GLY A 120 -5.81 -10.03 -15.73
N GLN A 121 -5.83 -10.90 -16.72
CA GLN A 121 -7.03 -11.18 -17.51
C GLN A 121 -7.03 -12.62 -18.00
N PHE A 122 -8.20 -13.15 -18.29
CA PHE A 122 -8.35 -14.45 -18.92
C PHE A 122 -9.33 -14.37 -20.07
N GLY A 123 -9.16 -15.29 -21.00
CA GLY A 123 -10.02 -15.48 -22.14
C GLY A 123 -10.91 -16.70 -21.94
N LEU A 124 -12.15 -16.60 -22.37
CA LEU A 124 -13.13 -17.67 -22.27
C LEU A 124 -14.02 -17.74 -23.51
N GLN A 125 -14.65 -18.89 -23.68
CA GLN A 125 -15.72 -19.13 -24.61
C GLN A 125 -16.75 -20.04 -23.94
N ILE A 126 -18.04 -19.84 -24.22
CA ILE A 126 -19.07 -20.81 -23.82
C ILE A 126 -19.03 -21.98 -24.80
N SER A 127 -18.52 -23.13 -24.35
CA SER A 127 -18.36 -24.33 -25.18
C SER A 127 -19.64 -25.17 -25.20
N ASP A 128 -20.33 -25.31 -24.07
CA ASP A 128 -21.58 -26.08 -23.94
C ASP A 128 -22.71 -25.20 -23.38
N SER A 129 -23.61 -24.76 -24.27
CA SER A 129 -24.71 -23.86 -23.94
C SER A 129 -25.72 -24.47 -22.97
N ARG A 130 -26.00 -25.78 -23.08
CA ARG A 130 -26.96 -26.45 -22.21
C ARG A 130 -26.42 -26.56 -20.79
N LYS A 131 -25.17 -27.02 -20.65
CA LYS A 131 -24.49 -27.14 -19.35
C LYS A 131 -24.33 -25.76 -18.70
N PHE A 132 -23.94 -24.74 -19.47
CA PHE A 132 -23.81 -23.37 -19.01
C PHE A 132 -25.13 -22.80 -18.47
N LEU A 133 -26.22 -22.91 -19.24
CA LEU A 133 -27.52 -22.42 -18.81
C LEU A 133 -28.05 -23.15 -17.57
N THR A 134 -27.99 -24.49 -17.57
CA THR A 134 -28.59 -25.30 -16.50
C THR A 134 -27.80 -25.30 -15.20
N LYS A 135 -26.46 -25.24 -15.25
CA LYS A 135 -25.62 -25.29 -14.04
C LYS A 135 -25.22 -23.93 -13.50
N LEU A 136 -25.06 -22.92 -14.36
CA LEU A 136 -24.48 -21.64 -13.97
C LEU A 136 -25.47 -20.47 -14.05
N VAL A 137 -26.21 -20.34 -15.14
CA VAL A 137 -27.14 -19.21 -15.32
C VAL A 137 -28.40 -19.38 -14.46
N GLY A 138 -28.91 -20.60 -14.34
CA GLY A 138 -30.06 -20.91 -13.50
C GLY A 138 -31.32 -20.17 -13.97
N THR A 139 -31.89 -19.33 -13.11
CA THR A 139 -33.17 -18.62 -13.35
C THR A 139 -32.99 -17.13 -13.65
N LEU A 140 -31.77 -16.66 -13.89
CA LEU A 140 -31.54 -15.27 -14.30
C LEU A 140 -32.24 -14.98 -15.64
N SER A 141 -32.45 -13.72 -16.00
CA SER A 141 -32.90 -13.34 -17.34
C SER A 141 -31.73 -12.95 -18.25
N VAL A 142 -30.63 -12.49 -17.66
CA VAL A 142 -29.41 -12.09 -18.36
C VAL A 142 -28.20 -12.51 -17.54
N PHE A 143 -27.22 -13.14 -18.18
CA PHE A 143 -25.93 -13.46 -17.57
C PHE A 143 -24.83 -12.63 -18.25
N THR A 144 -24.11 -11.84 -17.46
CA THR A 144 -23.13 -10.85 -17.93
C THR A 144 -21.72 -11.18 -17.47
N ARG A 145 -20.75 -10.40 -17.96
CA ARG A 145 -19.36 -10.41 -17.51
C ARG A 145 -19.22 -10.27 -15.99
N GLU A 146 -20.02 -9.43 -15.37
CA GLU A 146 -19.96 -9.17 -13.93
C GLU A 146 -20.32 -10.44 -13.13
N TYR A 147 -21.39 -11.14 -13.51
CA TYR A 147 -21.76 -12.42 -12.90
C TYR A 147 -20.67 -13.47 -13.08
N MET A 148 -20.09 -13.56 -14.29
CA MET A 148 -18.96 -14.46 -14.57
C MET A 148 -17.80 -14.23 -13.59
N THR A 149 -17.34 -12.99 -13.47
CA THR A 149 -16.22 -12.67 -12.58
C THR A 149 -16.58 -12.89 -11.11
N GLN A 150 -17.80 -12.58 -10.70
CA GLN A 150 -18.24 -12.76 -9.31
C GLN A 150 -18.32 -14.23 -8.90
N TYR A 151 -18.92 -15.09 -9.73
CA TYR A 151 -19.16 -16.50 -9.39
C TYR A 151 -17.85 -17.28 -9.30
N PHE A 152 -16.89 -17.00 -10.18
CA PHE A 152 -15.58 -17.67 -10.18
C PHE A 152 -14.52 -16.96 -9.35
N ARG A 153 -14.87 -15.89 -8.62
CA ARG A 153 -13.94 -15.12 -7.79
C ARG A 153 -13.16 -15.95 -6.79
N GLY A 154 -13.86 -16.83 -6.06
CA GLY A 154 -13.21 -17.71 -5.10
C GLY A 154 -12.19 -18.64 -5.76
N LEU A 155 -12.51 -19.16 -6.95
CA LEU A 155 -11.66 -20.09 -7.68
C LEU A 155 -10.35 -19.44 -8.11
N TYR A 156 -10.41 -18.39 -8.94
CA TYR A 156 -9.17 -17.81 -9.48
C TYR A 156 -8.33 -17.14 -8.39
N LEU A 157 -8.93 -16.56 -7.35
CA LEU A 157 -8.18 -15.98 -6.23
C LEU A 157 -7.43 -17.05 -5.42
N THR A 158 -8.07 -18.18 -5.15
CA THR A 158 -7.44 -19.30 -4.43
C THR A 158 -6.28 -19.85 -5.24
N ARG A 159 -6.50 -20.14 -6.54
CA ARG A 159 -5.45 -20.69 -7.41
C ARG A 159 -4.30 -19.72 -7.63
N ALA A 160 -4.57 -18.43 -7.81
CA ALA A 160 -3.51 -17.42 -7.91
C ALA A 160 -2.69 -17.33 -6.62
N LYS A 161 -3.33 -17.30 -5.45
CA LYS A 161 -2.63 -17.27 -4.16
C LYS A 161 -1.73 -18.48 -3.95
N ASP A 162 -2.26 -19.68 -4.20
CA ASP A 162 -1.54 -20.93 -4.00
C ASP A 162 -0.38 -21.06 -4.98
N ALA A 163 -0.59 -20.68 -6.25
CA ALA A 163 0.45 -20.64 -7.26
C ALA A 163 1.59 -19.69 -6.86
N ILE A 164 1.28 -18.42 -6.61
CA ILE A 164 2.28 -17.40 -6.24
C ILE A 164 3.07 -17.83 -5.00
N SER A 165 2.37 -18.26 -3.94
CA SER A 165 3.01 -18.66 -2.68
C SER A 165 3.89 -19.91 -2.87
N SER A 166 3.39 -20.93 -3.56
CA SER A 166 4.14 -22.15 -3.84
C SER A 166 5.37 -21.88 -4.69
N TYR A 167 5.26 -20.99 -5.67
CA TYR A 167 6.34 -20.66 -6.59
C TYR A 167 7.50 -19.96 -5.86
N LEU A 168 7.18 -18.95 -5.03
CA LEU A 168 8.16 -18.27 -4.17
C LEU A 168 8.89 -19.27 -3.26
N VAL A 169 8.15 -20.12 -2.53
CA VAL A 169 8.75 -21.06 -1.57
C VAL A 169 9.56 -22.15 -2.27
N LYS A 170 9.03 -22.80 -3.32
CA LYS A 170 9.71 -23.93 -3.97
C LYS A 170 10.95 -23.49 -4.75
N LYS A 171 10.90 -22.34 -5.43
CA LYS A 171 12.01 -21.83 -6.24
C LYS A 171 12.99 -20.97 -5.44
N GLN A 172 12.66 -20.64 -4.18
CA GLN A 172 13.45 -19.75 -3.33
C GLN A 172 13.72 -18.39 -4.00
N ILE A 173 12.77 -17.91 -4.81
CA ILE A 173 12.85 -16.60 -5.48
C ILE A 173 12.23 -15.52 -4.60
N THR A 174 12.74 -14.29 -4.70
CA THR A 174 12.15 -13.17 -3.97
C THR A 174 10.90 -12.65 -4.68
N LEU A 175 10.05 -11.96 -3.93
CA LEU A 175 8.89 -11.29 -4.54
C LEU A 175 9.31 -10.20 -5.55
N LEU A 176 10.47 -9.59 -5.35
CA LEU A 176 11.00 -8.58 -6.29
C LEU A 176 11.40 -9.18 -7.64
N GLU A 177 11.67 -10.49 -7.69
CA GLU A 177 12.08 -11.22 -8.90
C GLU A 177 10.90 -11.98 -9.54
N ILE A 178 9.73 -12.02 -8.89
CA ILE A 178 8.60 -12.87 -9.34
C ILE A 178 8.08 -12.45 -10.72
N ASN A 179 8.23 -11.18 -11.09
CA ASN A 179 7.78 -10.67 -12.38
C ASN A 179 8.53 -11.29 -13.58
N ALA A 180 9.70 -11.92 -13.35
CA ALA A 180 10.38 -12.71 -14.38
C ALA A 180 9.66 -14.04 -14.70
N TYR A 181 8.71 -14.46 -13.86
CA TYR A 181 8.03 -15.76 -13.94
C TYR A 181 6.53 -15.64 -14.27
N LEU A 182 6.05 -14.48 -14.69
CA LEU A 182 4.62 -14.25 -14.96
C LEU A 182 4.05 -15.21 -16.01
N ASN A 183 4.80 -15.54 -17.05
CA ASN A 183 4.34 -16.48 -18.09
C ASN A 183 4.14 -17.89 -17.52
N GLU A 184 5.10 -18.39 -16.73
CA GLU A 184 4.98 -19.71 -16.12
C GLU A 184 3.84 -19.78 -15.10
N LEU A 185 3.68 -18.73 -14.28
CA LEU A 185 2.54 -18.60 -13.36
C LEU A 185 1.21 -18.54 -14.12
N SER A 186 1.15 -17.82 -15.23
CA SER A 186 -0.03 -17.71 -16.09
C SER A 186 -0.47 -19.06 -16.63
N GLN A 187 0.48 -19.85 -17.15
CA GLN A 187 0.21 -21.21 -17.64
C GLN A 187 -0.24 -22.13 -16.50
N PHE A 188 0.49 -22.13 -15.38
CA PHE A 188 0.18 -22.99 -14.24
C PHE A 188 -1.22 -22.72 -13.67
N ILE A 189 -1.55 -21.44 -13.41
CA ILE A 189 -2.88 -21.07 -12.90
C ILE A 189 -3.96 -21.41 -13.93
N GLY A 190 -3.69 -21.16 -15.23
CA GLY A 190 -4.60 -21.48 -16.32
C GLY A 190 -4.98 -22.96 -16.35
N GLU A 191 -4.00 -23.87 -16.28
CA GLU A 191 -4.26 -25.31 -16.24
C GLU A 191 -5.05 -25.75 -14.99
N GLU A 192 -4.80 -25.12 -13.85
CA GLU A 192 -5.49 -25.42 -12.60
C GLU A 192 -6.96 -24.99 -12.58
N VAL A 193 -7.32 -23.88 -13.25
CA VAL A 193 -8.71 -23.38 -13.24
C VAL A 193 -9.58 -24.04 -14.32
N LYS A 194 -8.99 -24.48 -15.44
CA LYS A 194 -9.70 -25.05 -16.60
C LYS A 194 -10.75 -26.11 -16.22
N PRO A 195 -10.41 -27.16 -15.44
CA PRO A 195 -11.37 -28.25 -15.15
C PRO A 195 -12.65 -27.75 -14.50
N THR A 196 -12.54 -26.79 -13.58
CA THR A 196 -13.71 -26.23 -12.90
C THR A 196 -14.58 -25.43 -13.87
N PHE A 197 -14.00 -24.65 -14.79
CA PHE A 197 -14.79 -23.95 -15.81
C PHE A 197 -15.49 -24.92 -16.78
N ASP A 198 -14.81 -26.00 -17.17
CA ASP A 198 -15.36 -27.03 -18.07
C ASP A 198 -16.57 -27.77 -17.46
N GLU A 199 -16.62 -27.90 -16.13
CA GLU A 199 -17.77 -28.46 -15.41
C GLU A 199 -19.06 -27.64 -15.59
N TYR A 200 -18.92 -26.34 -15.90
CA TYR A 200 -19.99 -25.38 -16.18
C TYR A 200 -20.13 -25.02 -17.66
N GLY A 201 -19.45 -25.72 -18.57
CA GLY A 201 -19.61 -25.52 -20.02
C GLY A 201 -18.87 -24.29 -20.55
N ILE A 202 -17.83 -23.85 -19.84
CA ILE A 202 -16.99 -22.71 -20.21
C ILE A 202 -15.59 -23.24 -20.48
N SER A 203 -15.05 -22.96 -21.66
CA SER A 203 -13.65 -23.26 -21.97
C SER A 203 -12.78 -22.01 -21.76
N ILE A 204 -11.71 -22.15 -21.00
CA ILE A 204 -10.69 -21.09 -20.82
C ILE A 204 -9.68 -21.18 -21.97
N SER A 205 -9.57 -20.11 -22.77
CA SER A 205 -8.67 -20.03 -23.92
C SER A 205 -7.26 -19.59 -23.52
N ASN A 206 -7.16 -18.66 -22.58
CA ASN A 206 -5.89 -18.20 -22.02
C ASN A 206 -6.12 -17.66 -20.61
N PHE A 207 -5.06 -17.64 -19.82
CA PHE A 207 -5.05 -17.01 -18.51
C PHE A 207 -3.74 -16.26 -18.38
N TYR A 208 -3.80 -14.98 -18.02
CA TYR A 208 -2.63 -14.13 -17.88
C TYR A 208 -2.61 -13.49 -16.50
N VAL A 209 -1.45 -13.57 -15.85
CA VAL A 209 -1.03 -12.70 -14.75
C VAL A 209 -0.23 -11.57 -15.37
N THR A 210 -0.75 -10.34 -15.29
CA THR A 210 -0.11 -9.16 -15.90
C THR A 210 0.89 -8.52 -14.96
N ASP A 211 0.62 -8.55 -13.65
CA ASP A 211 1.47 -7.93 -12.66
C ASP A 211 1.30 -8.60 -11.29
N ILE A 212 2.39 -8.65 -10.55
CA ILE A 212 2.43 -9.00 -9.14
C ILE A 212 3.22 -7.90 -8.44
N SER A 213 2.55 -7.14 -7.58
CA SER A 213 3.11 -5.95 -6.97
C SER A 213 2.84 -5.89 -5.48
N THR A 214 3.66 -5.12 -4.78
CA THR A 214 3.47 -4.77 -3.37
C THR A 214 3.19 -3.29 -3.24
N SER A 215 2.45 -2.91 -2.20
CA SER A 215 2.25 -1.49 -1.89
C SER A 215 3.59 -0.83 -1.55
N GLU A 216 4.02 0.16 -2.34
CA GLU A 216 5.26 0.90 -2.06
C GLU A 216 5.20 1.67 -0.74
N ASP A 217 3.99 2.00 -0.29
CA ASP A 217 3.77 2.70 0.96
C ASP A 217 3.93 1.85 2.21
N ASP A 218 3.96 0.52 2.06
CA ASP A 218 4.05 -0.40 3.17
C ASP A 218 5.41 -0.29 3.89
N SER A 219 5.35 -0.26 5.23
CA SER A 219 6.55 -0.09 6.07
C SER A 219 7.58 -1.21 5.89
N ALA A 220 7.15 -2.45 5.70
CA ALA A 220 8.05 -3.59 5.49
C ALA A 220 8.71 -3.51 4.11
N VAL A 221 7.97 -3.08 3.09
CA VAL A 221 8.53 -2.85 1.74
C VAL A 221 9.57 -1.73 1.76
N LYS A 222 9.27 -0.60 2.41
CA LYS A 222 10.20 0.53 2.57
C LYS A 222 11.47 0.10 3.30
N GLN A 223 11.34 -0.62 4.40
CA GLN A 223 12.48 -1.14 5.16
C GLN A 223 13.33 -2.11 4.34
N LEU A 224 12.70 -3.03 3.59
CA LEU A 224 13.42 -3.96 2.73
C LEU A 224 14.20 -3.21 1.64
N LYS A 225 13.55 -2.29 0.92
CA LYS A 225 14.21 -1.51 -0.13
C LYS A 225 15.38 -0.70 0.43
N ALA A 226 15.22 -0.07 1.59
CA ALA A 226 16.29 0.66 2.27
C ALA A 226 17.46 -0.25 2.67
N ALA A 227 17.17 -1.42 3.23
CA ALA A 227 18.20 -2.41 3.58
C ALA A 227 18.95 -2.94 2.35
N LEU A 228 18.25 -3.17 1.24
CA LEU A 228 18.85 -3.59 -0.03
C LEU A 228 19.70 -2.49 -0.65
N ALA A 229 19.23 -1.24 -0.65
CA ALA A 229 19.99 -0.09 -1.10
C ALA A 229 21.28 0.09 -0.28
N LYS A 230 21.17 0.02 1.05
CA LYS A 230 22.31 0.09 1.96
C LYS A 230 23.30 -1.06 1.74
N LYS A 231 22.80 -2.28 1.52
CA LYS A 231 23.65 -3.42 1.17
C LYS A 231 24.41 -3.19 -0.13
N ALA A 232 23.72 -2.72 -1.17
CA ALA A 232 24.34 -2.41 -2.46
C ALA A 232 25.38 -1.28 -2.34
N GLU A 233 25.10 -0.25 -1.55
CA GLU A 233 26.05 0.83 -1.27
C GLU A 233 27.33 0.30 -0.61
N MET A 234 27.19 -0.51 0.44
CA MET A 234 28.33 -1.18 1.10
C MET A 234 29.16 -2.01 0.12
N GLU A 235 28.50 -2.73 -0.80
CA GLU A 235 29.15 -3.57 -1.81
C GLU A 235 29.88 -2.74 -2.88
N ILE A 236 29.28 -1.63 -3.33
CA ILE A 236 29.87 -0.72 -4.33
C ILE A 236 31.09 0.00 -3.76
N ILE A 237 30.97 0.52 -2.53
CA ILE A 237 32.03 1.32 -1.90
C ILE A 237 33.11 0.41 -1.27
N GLY A 238 32.76 -0.84 -0.94
CA GLY A 238 33.69 -1.85 -0.44
C GLY A 238 33.93 -1.78 1.07
N TYR A 239 32.95 -1.29 1.84
CA TYR A 239 33.00 -1.33 3.31
C TYR A 239 31.93 -2.25 3.90
N ASN A 240 32.20 -2.82 5.08
CA ASN A 240 31.26 -3.68 5.79
C ASN A 240 30.54 -2.94 6.94
N TYR A 241 29.48 -3.56 7.47
CA TYR A 241 28.69 -2.97 8.56
C TYR A 241 29.52 -2.61 9.80
N THR A 242 30.51 -3.43 10.16
CA THR A 242 31.40 -3.14 11.29
C THR A 242 32.27 -1.91 11.06
N GLN A 243 32.77 -1.73 9.84
CA GLN A 243 33.53 -0.55 9.44
C GLN A 243 32.64 0.69 9.41
N GLU A 244 31.43 0.61 8.86
CA GLU A 244 30.47 1.72 8.87
C GLU A 244 30.18 2.19 10.30
N ARG A 245 29.81 1.27 11.20
CA ARG A 245 29.53 1.59 12.61
C ARG A 245 30.76 2.15 13.32
N SER A 246 31.97 1.71 12.95
CA SER A 246 33.18 2.32 13.48
C SER A 246 33.32 3.78 13.07
N PHE A 247 33.08 4.10 11.80
CA PHE A 247 33.12 5.47 11.30
C PHE A 247 32.02 6.34 11.93
N ASP A 248 30.80 5.81 12.08
CA ASP A 248 29.71 6.49 12.78
C ASP A 248 30.10 6.84 14.23
N THR A 249 30.73 5.91 14.95
CA THR A 249 31.16 6.15 16.33
C THR A 249 32.28 7.19 16.42
N LEU A 250 33.24 7.16 15.48
CA LEU A 250 34.31 8.16 15.39
C LEU A 250 33.74 9.53 15.04
N GLU A 251 32.80 9.62 14.11
CA GLU A 251 32.12 10.86 13.73
C GLU A 251 31.29 11.41 14.91
N GLY A 252 30.56 10.54 15.61
CA GLY A 252 29.80 10.88 16.82
C GLY A 252 30.69 11.37 17.96
N ALA A 253 31.88 10.81 18.13
CA ALA A 253 32.88 11.29 19.08
C ALA A 253 33.46 12.65 18.66
N ALA A 254 33.76 12.82 17.37
CA ALA A 254 34.28 14.07 16.81
C ALA A 254 33.27 15.23 16.84
N LYS A 255 31.95 14.95 16.75
CA LYS A 255 30.89 15.95 16.92
C LYS A 255 30.70 16.38 18.39
N ASN A 256 31.21 15.59 19.35
CA ASN A 256 31.12 15.85 20.79
C ASN A 256 32.44 16.43 21.37
N THR A 257 32.98 17.48 20.75
CA THR A 257 34.26 18.13 21.12
C THR A 257 34.24 18.98 22.39
N GLY A 258 33.12 19.05 23.11
CA GLY A 258 32.90 19.99 24.22
C GLY A 258 33.42 19.60 25.61
N GLY A 259 34.10 18.47 25.78
CA GLY A 259 34.56 18.00 27.10
C GLY A 259 35.92 17.32 27.08
N ALA A 260 36.73 17.53 28.11
CA ALA A 260 38.07 16.93 28.27
C ALA A 260 38.08 15.38 28.18
N GLN A 261 36.92 14.72 28.34
CA GLN A 261 36.73 13.29 28.11
C GLN A 261 36.77 12.87 26.62
N ALA A 262 36.48 13.79 25.69
CA ALA A 262 36.43 13.51 24.25
C ALA A 262 37.82 13.25 23.66
N GLY A 263 38.87 13.90 24.20
CA GLY A 263 40.26 13.65 23.81
C GLY A 263 40.75 12.26 24.21
N LEU A 264 40.30 11.74 25.36
CA LEU A 264 40.69 10.41 25.85
C LEU A 264 39.91 9.28 25.14
N MET A 265 38.63 9.52 24.82
CA MET A 265 37.78 8.55 24.10
C MET A 265 38.09 8.51 22.60
N GLY A 266 38.39 9.67 21.97
CA GLY A 266 38.82 9.76 20.57
C GLY A 266 40.20 9.12 20.34
N ALA A 267 41.13 9.27 21.29
CA ALA A 267 42.41 8.57 21.26
C ALA A 267 42.27 7.06 21.55
N GLY A 268 41.40 6.67 22.49
CA GLY A 268 41.18 5.27 22.86
C GLY A 268 40.55 4.40 21.77
N ILE A 269 39.62 4.97 20.98
CA ILE A 269 38.98 4.26 19.86
C ILE A 269 39.86 4.31 18.59
N GLY A 270 40.54 5.45 18.34
CA GLY A 270 41.49 5.59 17.22
C GLY A 270 42.72 4.68 17.33
N LEU A 271 43.18 4.39 18.54
CA LEU A 271 44.25 3.41 18.80
C LEU A 271 43.74 1.96 18.85
N GLY A 272 42.47 1.73 19.20
CA GLY A 272 41.89 0.39 19.33
C GLY A 272 41.49 -0.28 18.01
N MET A 273 41.15 0.51 16.97
CA MET A 273 40.76 -0.03 15.65
C MET A 273 41.86 0.03 14.58
N GLY A 274 42.99 0.70 14.85
CA GLY A 274 44.10 0.82 13.90
C GLY A 274 45.20 -0.25 14.02
N LEU A 275 45.22 -1.07 15.07
CA LEU A 275 46.36 -1.95 15.36
C LEU A 275 45.93 -3.31 15.94
N GLY A 276 45.50 -4.20 15.04
CA GLY A 276 45.52 -5.63 15.30
C GLY A 276 46.96 -6.18 15.26
N VAL A 277 47.86 -5.74 16.15
CA VAL A 277 49.15 -6.41 16.41
C VAL A 277 49.57 -6.14 17.87
N GLY A 278 49.28 -7.11 18.74
CA GLY A 278 49.53 -7.08 20.18
C GLY A 278 51.00 -7.22 20.60
N GLY A 279 51.91 -6.38 20.09
CA GLY A 279 53.34 -6.46 20.41
C GLY A 279 54.03 -5.17 20.86
N THR A 280 53.45 -3.99 20.62
CA THR A 280 54.19 -2.71 20.75
C THR A 280 53.65 -1.76 21.83
N MET A 281 52.51 -2.09 22.46
CA MET A 281 51.87 -1.23 23.46
C MET A 281 52.63 -1.16 24.80
N GLY A 282 53.48 -2.14 25.11
CA GLY A 282 54.31 -2.15 26.32
C GLY A 282 55.42 -1.09 26.34
N GLY A 283 55.94 -0.71 25.17
CA GLY A 283 57.04 0.27 25.05
C GLY A 283 56.57 1.72 25.12
N ALA A 284 55.40 2.03 24.55
CA ALA A 284 54.86 3.39 24.53
C ALA A 284 54.27 3.83 25.89
N MET A 285 53.84 2.88 26.73
CA MET A 285 53.34 3.15 28.08
C MET A 285 54.47 3.54 29.05
N GLY A 286 55.70 3.06 28.81
CA GLY A 286 56.88 3.37 29.63
C GLY A 286 57.36 4.82 29.49
N THR A 287 57.20 5.42 28.31
CA THR A 287 57.61 6.81 28.03
C THR A 287 56.58 7.85 28.51
N ILE A 288 55.32 7.46 28.68
CA ILE A 288 54.25 8.32 29.25
C ILE A 288 54.38 8.37 30.79
N ALA A 289 54.86 7.30 31.43
CA ALA A 289 55.07 7.27 32.88
C ALA A 289 56.19 8.22 33.36
N GLN A 290 57.13 8.61 32.49
CA GLN A 290 58.22 9.54 32.83
C GLN A 290 57.91 11.02 32.56
N SER A 291 56.73 11.33 31.98
CA SER A 291 56.32 12.70 31.66
C SER A 291 55.17 13.24 32.54
N ILE A 292 54.82 12.53 33.62
CA ILE A 292 53.91 13.05 34.66
C ILE A 292 54.70 13.96 35.60
N ASN A 293 54.77 15.24 35.23
CA ASN A 293 55.22 16.32 36.09
C ASN A 293 54.19 16.53 37.22
N THR A 294 54.50 16.06 38.43
CA THR A 294 53.65 16.23 39.62
C THR A 294 53.78 17.66 40.17
N GLN A 295 52.97 18.58 39.64
CA GLN A 295 52.72 19.86 40.29
C GLN A 295 51.82 19.69 41.54
N PRO A 296 51.95 20.57 42.56
CA PRO A 296 51.26 20.40 43.84
C PRO A 296 49.73 20.45 43.74
N PRO A 297 49.01 19.70 44.60
CA PRO A 297 47.55 19.61 44.61
C PRO A 297 46.86 20.92 45.02
N VAL A 298 45.64 21.15 44.51
CA VAL A 298 44.80 22.32 44.82
C VAL A 298 43.88 21.98 45.98
N LYS A 299 43.89 22.78 47.06
CA LYS A 299 42.98 22.60 48.19
C LYS A 299 41.60 23.16 47.93
N CYS A 300 40.58 22.39 48.30
CA CYS A 300 39.19 22.82 48.20
C CYS A 300 38.88 23.95 49.20
N PRO A 301 38.38 25.12 48.75
CA PRO A 301 38.05 26.23 49.64
C PRO A 301 36.85 25.96 50.55
N LYS A 302 36.02 24.94 50.25
CA LYS A 302 34.85 24.58 51.06
C LYS A 302 35.11 23.49 52.10
N CYS A 303 35.92 22.47 51.76
CA CYS A 303 36.12 21.30 52.62
C CYS A 303 37.58 20.97 52.94
N GLY A 304 38.54 21.71 52.35
CA GLY A 304 39.97 21.54 52.61
C GLY A 304 40.63 20.32 51.96
N ALA A 305 39.88 19.48 51.24
CA ALA A 305 40.42 18.29 50.57
C ALA A 305 41.37 18.65 49.42
N ASP A 306 42.41 17.83 49.24
CA ASP A 306 43.36 17.95 48.14
C ASP A 306 42.73 17.41 46.84
N ASN A 307 42.84 18.18 45.76
CA ASN A 307 42.29 17.85 44.45
C ASN A 307 43.34 18.00 43.35
N LEU A 308 43.21 17.23 42.27
CA LEU A 308 44.09 17.32 41.11
C LEU A 308 43.91 18.66 40.39
N GLN A 309 44.99 19.21 39.84
CA GLN A 309 44.92 20.35 38.94
C GLN A 309 43.95 20.04 37.78
N MET A 310 43.15 21.02 37.35
CA MET A 310 42.15 20.93 36.27
C MET A 310 40.80 20.25 36.60
N VAL A 311 40.53 19.81 37.84
CA VAL A 311 39.17 19.36 38.21
C VAL A 311 38.28 20.56 38.55
N LYS A 312 37.13 20.66 37.87
CA LYS A 312 36.18 21.78 38.03
C LYS A 312 35.42 21.72 39.36
N PHE A 313 35.29 20.54 39.93
CA PHE A 313 34.56 20.28 41.17
C PHE A 313 35.40 19.41 42.11
N CYS A 314 35.25 19.65 43.40
CA CYS A 314 35.91 18.87 44.44
C CYS A 314 35.36 17.43 44.43
N GLY A 315 36.25 16.44 44.34
CA GLY A 315 35.87 15.02 44.34
C GLY A 315 35.22 14.52 45.63
N THR A 316 35.37 15.27 46.73
CA THR A 316 34.84 14.88 48.05
C THR A 316 33.52 15.55 48.39
N CYS A 317 33.33 16.84 48.07
CA CYS A 317 32.15 17.60 48.48
C CYS A 317 31.36 18.24 47.32
N GLY A 318 31.80 18.06 46.08
CA GLY A 318 31.15 18.59 44.88
C GLY A 318 31.25 20.12 44.69
N ALA A 319 31.95 20.84 45.57
CA ALA A 319 32.10 22.29 45.45
C ALA A 319 32.97 22.68 44.24
N SER A 320 32.58 23.73 43.51
CA SER A 320 33.38 24.26 42.41
C SER A 320 34.74 24.75 42.91
N LEU A 321 35.82 24.34 42.25
CA LEU A 321 37.19 24.77 42.54
C LEU A 321 37.67 25.90 41.61
N VAL A 322 36.83 26.28 40.66
CA VAL A 322 37.11 27.39 39.74
C VAL A 322 36.72 28.69 40.44
N ALA A 323 37.68 29.61 40.60
CA ALA A 323 37.39 30.98 41.05
C ALA A 323 36.41 31.64 40.06
N PRO A 324 35.49 32.52 40.51
CA PRO A 324 34.58 33.23 39.61
C PRO A 324 35.35 34.30 38.83
N THR A 325 36.15 33.87 37.85
CA THR A 325 36.71 34.75 36.83
C THR A 325 35.62 35.04 35.82
N GLN A 326 35.14 36.28 35.89
CA GLN A 326 34.51 37.09 34.85
C GLN A 326 33.65 36.31 33.84
N ALA A 327 32.34 36.52 33.99
CA ALA A 327 31.31 36.13 33.02
C ALA A 327 31.81 36.34 31.58
N PRO A 328 31.71 35.32 30.71
CA PRO A 328 31.77 35.56 29.28
C PRO A 328 30.75 36.65 28.91
N ALA A 329 31.12 37.50 27.96
CA ALA A 329 30.28 38.53 27.36
C ALA A 329 28.83 38.03 27.16
N PRO A 330 27.81 38.91 27.35
CA PRO A 330 26.43 38.50 27.55
C PRO A 330 25.97 37.59 26.41
N ALA A 331 25.81 36.30 26.72
CA ALA A 331 25.03 35.42 25.88
C ALA A 331 23.67 36.08 25.70
N GLU A 332 23.24 36.27 24.45
CA GLU A 332 21.90 36.78 24.17
C GLU A 332 20.90 35.99 25.02
N GLN A 333 20.18 36.70 25.89
CA GLN A 333 19.22 36.10 26.80
C GLN A 333 17.86 36.04 26.10
N VAL A 334 17.10 34.99 26.38
CA VAL A 334 15.71 34.83 25.96
C VAL A 334 14.84 34.68 27.20
N LYS A 335 13.64 35.25 27.15
CA LYS A 335 12.65 35.14 28.22
C LYS A 335 11.84 33.86 28.00
N CYS A 336 11.75 33.00 29.02
CA CYS A 336 10.93 31.80 28.97
C CYS A 336 9.45 32.17 28.86
N CYS A 337 8.74 31.53 27.94
CA CYS A 337 7.32 31.77 27.73
C CYS A 337 6.44 31.22 28.86
N SER A 338 6.90 30.17 29.56
CA SER A 338 6.19 29.51 30.66
C SER A 338 6.36 30.22 32.00
N CYS A 339 7.60 30.57 32.39
CA CYS A 339 7.89 31.16 33.71
C CYS A 339 8.35 32.62 33.70
N GLY A 340 8.60 33.20 32.52
CA GLY A 340 8.99 34.61 32.37
C GLY A 340 10.43 34.96 32.79
N LYS A 341 11.24 33.98 33.21
CA LYS A 341 12.66 34.18 33.58
C LYS A 341 13.57 34.17 32.36
N SER A 342 14.62 34.99 32.40
CA SER A 342 15.61 35.08 31.33
C SER A 342 16.67 33.99 31.46
N PHE A 343 17.02 33.35 30.35
CA PHE A 343 18.05 32.31 30.30
C PHE A 343 18.87 32.41 29.00
N PRO A 344 20.07 31.84 28.93
CA PRO A 344 20.92 31.95 27.74
C PRO A 344 20.35 31.13 26.57
N LYS A 345 20.35 31.69 25.34
CA LYS A 345 19.88 31.02 24.11
C LYS A 345 20.57 29.69 23.76
N THR A 346 21.69 29.37 24.41
CA THR A 346 22.41 28.10 24.24
C THR A 346 21.78 26.95 25.03
N ALA A 347 20.87 27.24 25.97
CA ALA A 347 20.19 26.21 26.76
C ALA A 347 19.06 25.55 25.95
N LYS A 348 18.98 24.21 26.03
CA LYS A 348 17.88 23.43 25.40
C LYS A 348 16.57 23.48 26.22
N PHE A 349 16.67 23.81 27.51
CA PHE A 349 15.55 23.89 28.45
C PHE A 349 15.74 25.12 29.35
N CYS A 350 14.65 25.70 29.83
CA CYS A 350 14.69 26.75 30.84
C CYS A 350 15.26 26.18 32.16
N PRO A 351 16.36 26.74 32.72
CA PRO A 351 16.97 26.24 33.96
C PRO A 351 16.07 26.38 35.19
N GLU A 352 15.07 27.27 35.13
CA GLU A 352 14.21 27.61 36.27
C GLU A 352 12.95 26.73 36.35
N CYS A 353 12.32 26.42 35.20
CA CYS A 353 11.07 25.65 35.17
C CYS A 353 11.13 24.35 34.37
N GLY A 354 12.24 24.07 33.67
CA GLY A 354 12.42 22.83 32.89
C GLY A 354 11.73 22.81 31.52
N ASP A 355 11.07 23.89 31.12
CA ASP A 355 10.35 23.97 29.84
C ASP A 355 11.32 23.94 28.64
N PRO A 356 11.06 23.16 27.57
CA PRO A 356 11.93 23.10 26.40
C PRO A 356 12.00 24.46 25.68
N TYR A 357 13.21 24.91 25.33
CA TYR A 357 13.37 26.14 24.57
C TYR A 357 12.99 25.92 23.09
N LEU A 358 11.83 26.41 22.70
CA LEU A 358 11.33 26.32 21.32
C LEU A 358 11.60 27.63 20.58
N LYS A 359 12.77 27.70 19.94
CA LYS A 359 13.24 28.91 19.23
C LYS A 359 12.30 29.33 18.09
N CYS A 360 11.77 30.55 18.16
CA CYS A 360 11.10 31.20 17.04
C CYS A 360 12.10 31.54 15.91
N GLU A 361 11.79 31.12 14.69
CA GLU A 361 12.64 31.33 13.50
C GLU A 361 12.73 32.81 13.07
N PHE A 362 11.81 33.66 13.54
CA PHE A 362 11.72 35.06 13.12
C PHE A 362 12.31 36.07 14.10
N CYS A 363 12.17 35.84 15.41
CA CYS A 363 12.65 36.77 16.44
C CYS A 363 13.51 36.11 17.53
N SER A 364 13.74 34.79 17.44
CA SER A 364 14.47 34.00 18.43
C SER A 364 13.88 33.98 19.85
N ALA A 365 12.64 34.46 20.04
CA ALA A 365 11.92 34.28 21.30
C ALA A 365 11.52 32.82 21.53
N ASP A 366 11.25 32.47 22.78
CA ASP A 366 10.76 31.15 23.17
C ASP A 366 9.27 31.00 22.84
N ARG A 367 8.86 29.83 22.34
CA ARG A 367 7.47 29.52 21.97
C ARG A 367 6.87 28.53 22.98
N PRO A 368 5.58 28.67 23.30
CA PRO A 368 4.91 27.77 24.24
C PRO A 368 4.74 26.34 23.69
N ASP A 369 4.59 26.20 22.37
CA ASP A 369 4.51 24.92 21.69
C ASP A 369 4.87 25.07 20.19
N THR A 370 4.93 23.95 19.46
CA THR A 370 5.31 23.90 18.04
C THR A 370 4.21 24.36 17.08
N THR A 371 3.02 24.69 17.57
CA THR A 371 1.82 25.04 16.79
C THR A 371 1.34 26.47 17.01
N SER A 372 1.60 27.03 18.19
CA SER A 372 1.14 28.34 18.62
C SER A 372 1.97 29.47 18.00
N PRO A 373 1.34 30.62 17.66
CA PRO A 373 2.04 31.81 17.22
C PRO A 373 3.06 32.29 18.26
N CYS A 374 4.16 32.89 17.80
CA CYS A 374 5.15 33.46 18.71
C CYS A 374 4.53 34.60 19.53
N PRO A 375 4.65 34.58 20.88
CA PRO A 375 4.06 35.62 21.73
C PRO A 375 4.71 37.00 21.55
N GLU A 376 5.98 37.06 21.14
CA GLU A 376 6.72 38.32 20.95
C GLU A 376 6.49 38.94 19.56
N CYS A 377 6.44 38.14 18.49
CA CYS A 377 6.36 38.67 17.12
C CYS A 377 5.09 38.28 16.35
N GLY A 378 4.17 37.54 16.96
CA GLY A 378 2.88 37.12 16.38
C GLY A 378 2.95 36.12 15.21
N LYS A 379 4.16 35.72 14.79
CA LYS A 379 4.33 34.85 13.61
C LYS A 379 4.12 33.38 13.97
N ALA A 380 3.29 32.72 13.17
CA ALA A 380 3.05 31.28 13.22
C ALA A 380 4.33 30.47 12.95
N PRO A 381 4.42 29.23 13.42
CA PRO A 381 5.51 28.33 13.05
C PRO A 381 5.52 28.02 11.55
N LEU A 382 6.72 27.92 10.97
CA LEU A 382 6.87 27.43 9.61
C LEU A 382 6.47 25.95 9.57
N ALA A 383 5.71 25.57 8.55
CA ALA A 383 5.34 24.20 8.29
C ALA A 383 5.75 23.82 6.86
N PRO A 384 6.23 22.58 6.63
CA PRO A 384 6.63 22.16 5.31
C PRO A 384 5.42 22.12 4.36
N CYS A 385 5.62 22.60 3.13
CA CYS A 385 4.61 22.51 2.08
C CYS A 385 4.38 21.02 1.72
N PRO A 386 3.13 20.53 1.68
CA PRO A 386 2.84 19.13 1.38
C PRO A 386 3.22 18.69 -0.03
N LYS A 387 3.46 19.63 -0.97
CA LYS A 387 3.83 19.33 -2.35
C LYS A 387 5.35 19.41 -2.60
N CYS A 388 6.00 20.50 -2.18
CA CYS A 388 7.42 20.73 -2.47
C CYS A 388 8.35 20.61 -1.25
N GLY A 389 7.81 20.46 -0.04
CA GLY A 389 8.58 20.35 1.20
C GLY A 389 9.20 21.65 1.71
N ALA A 390 9.02 22.79 1.01
CA ALA A 390 9.54 24.08 1.46
C ALA A 390 8.90 24.50 2.80
N ASN A 391 9.71 24.93 3.77
CA ASN A 391 9.22 25.43 5.06
C ASN A 391 8.61 26.82 4.87
N THR A 392 7.27 26.88 4.93
CA THR A 392 6.51 28.08 4.62
C THR A 392 5.53 28.43 5.74
N ASN A 393 5.13 29.70 5.83
CA ASN A 393 4.10 30.14 6.77
C ASN A 393 2.71 29.73 6.25
N ASN A 394 2.38 28.44 6.41
CA ASN A 394 1.12 27.86 5.91
C ASN A 394 -0.13 28.52 6.53
N GLY A 395 0.01 29.17 7.68
CA GLY A 395 -1.09 29.88 8.36
C GLY A 395 -1.36 31.31 7.86
N THR A 396 -0.46 31.92 7.09
CA THR A 396 -0.59 33.34 6.66
C THR A 396 -0.71 33.50 5.15
N ASN A 397 -0.08 32.61 4.37
CA ASN A 397 -0.10 32.68 2.92
C ASN A 397 -1.22 31.78 2.35
N LYS A 398 -1.99 32.28 1.37
CA LYS A 398 -2.98 31.46 0.64
C LYS A 398 -2.34 30.45 -0.31
N PHE A 399 -1.11 30.71 -0.76
CA PHE A 399 -0.37 29.89 -1.70
C PHE A 399 1.08 29.72 -1.23
N CYS A 400 1.69 28.59 -1.56
CA CYS A 400 3.11 28.35 -1.37
C CYS A 400 3.91 29.31 -2.25
N PRO A 401 4.79 30.16 -1.67
CA PRO A 401 5.60 31.10 -2.45
C PRO A 401 6.58 30.42 -3.40
N ASP A 402 7.01 29.18 -3.11
CA ASP A 402 7.98 28.46 -3.95
C ASP A 402 7.34 27.67 -5.09
N CYS A 403 6.17 27.05 -4.88
CA CYS A 403 5.56 26.15 -5.88
C CYS A 403 4.13 26.54 -6.30
N GLY A 404 3.58 27.62 -5.76
CA GLY A 404 2.24 28.12 -6.09
C GLY A 404 1.07 27.26 -5.57
N THR A 405 1.35 26.17 -4.84
CA THR A 405 0.29 25.27 -4.34
C THR A 405 -0.56 25.98 -3.28
N PRO A 406 -1.90 26.00 -3.39
CA PRO A 406 -2.75 26.58 -2.37
C PRO A 406 -2.63 25.80 -1.06
N PHE A 407 -2.44 26.49 0.07
CA PHE A 407 -2.57 25.87 1.39
C PHE A 407 -4.06 25.79 1.71
N GLU A 408 -4.61 24.58 1.82
CA GLU A 408 -6.04 24.40 2.10
C GLU A 408 -6.37 24.91 3.51
N THR A 409 -6.74 26.19 3.60
CA THR A 409 -7.38 26.75 4.79
C THR A 409 -8.88 26.61 4.65
N LYS A 410 -9.41 25.41 4.94
CA LYS A 410 -10.75 25.25 5.53
C LYS A 410 -10.95 23.79 6.00
N PRO A 411 -11.43 23.56 7.24
CA PRO A 411 -11.76 22.22 7.70
C PRO A 411 -12.92 21.68 6.86
N GLN A 412 -12.65 20.68 6.03
CA GLN A 412 -13.71 20.01 5.27
C GLN A 412 -14.63 19.30 6.28
N SER A 413 -15.92 19.64 6.26
CA SER A 413 -16.92 19.07 7.16
C SER A 413 -17.09 17.57 6.87
N LYS A 414 -17.14 16.73 7.90
CA LYS A 414 -17.34 15.28 7.76
C LYS A 414 -18.80 14.90 8.01
N CYS A 415 -19.31 13.94 7.25
CA CYS A 415 -20.63 13.40 7.47
C CYS A 415 -20.70 12.69 8.83
N PRO A 416 -21.66 13.01 9.71
CA PRO A 416 -21.77 12.41 11.04
C PRO A 416 -22.20 10.94 11.04
N ASP A 417 -22.62 10.38 9.90
CA ASP A 417 -22.99 8.96 9.79
C ASP A 417 -21.84 8.10 9.28
N CYS A 418 -21.31 8.42 8.10
CA CYS A 418 -20.33 7.58 7.41
C CYS A 418 -18.90 8.11 7.54
N GLY A 419 -18.71 9.31 8.11
CA GLY A 419 -17.39 9.93 8.26
C GLY A 419 -16.75 10.42 6.97
N CYS A 420 -17.44 10.29 5.82
CA CYS A 420 -16.93 10.76 4.53
C CYS A 420 -16.80 12.29 4.54
N VAL A 421 -15.83 12.80 3.79
CA VAL A 421 -15.59 14.23 3.73
C VAL A 421 -16.59 14.86 2.75
N VAL A 422 -17.27 15.90 3.20
CA VAL A 422 -18.34 16.56 2.44
C VAL A 422 -17.94 17.99 2.08
N LYS A 423 -18.35 18.41 0.89
CA LYS A 423 -18.09 19.76 0.40
C LYS A 423 -18.95 20.77 1.16
N ASP A 424 -18.38 21.91 1.55
CA ASP A 424 -19.10 22.96 2.26
C ASP A 424 -20.36 23.38 1.48
N GLY A 425 -21.52 23.35 2.16
CA GLY A 425 -22.83 23.67 1.60
C GLY A 425 -23.60 22.52 0.95
N ALA A 426 -23.09 21.27 1.04
CA ALA A 426 -23.82 20.09 0.57
C ALA A 426 -25.03 19.78 1.47
N LYS A 427 -26.25 19.83 0.90
CA LYS A 427 -27.50 19.48 1.62
C LYS A 427 -27.62 17.99 1.94
N PHE A 428 -26.89 17.14 1.21
CA PHE A 428 -26.91 15.69 1.35
C PHE A 428 -25.50 15.13 1.21
N CYS A 429 -25.20 14.10 1.98
CA CYS A 429 -23.99 13.31 1.86
C CYS A 429 -24.02 12.53 0.53
N PRO A 430 -22.98 12.64 -0.32
CA PRO A 430 -22.94 11.96 -1.61
C PRO A 430 -22.75 10.44 -1.48
N ASP A 431 -22.18 9.95 -0.39
CA ASP A 431 -21.95 8.51 -0.18
C ASP A 431 -23.14 7.80 0.47
N CYS A 432 -23.70 8.36 1.56
CA CYS A 432 -24.77 7.68 2.30
C CYS A 432 -26.15 8.33 2.14
N GLY A 433 -26.26 9.44 1.40
CA GLY A 433 -27.54 10.14 1.17
C GLY A 433 -28.10 10.88 2.38
N LYS A 434 -27.44 10.85 3.54
CA LYS A 434 -27.92 11.53 4.76
C LYS A 434 -27.96 13.04 4.56
N LYS A 435 -29.06 13.66 4.97
CA LYS A 435 -29.23 15.11 4.95
C LYS A 435 -28.27 15.77 5.97
N LEU A 436 -27.47 16.71 5.49
CA LEU A 436 -26.57 17.53 6.30
C LEU A 436 -27.23 18.90 6.44
N GLN A 437 -27.37 19.40 7.67
CA GLN A 437 -28.17 20.58 7.98
C GLN A 437 -27.73 21.83 7.24
#